data_AF-A0A934NLH3-F1
#
_entry.id   AF-A0A934NLH3-F1
#
_cell.length_a   1.000
_cell.length_b   1.000
_cell.length_c   1.000
_cell.angle_alpha   90.00
_cell.angle_beta   90.00
_cell.angle_gamma   90.00
#
_symmetry.space_group_name_H-M   'P 1'
#
loop_
_entity.id
_entity.type
_entity.pdbx_description
1 polymer ?
#
loop_
_entity_poly.entity_id
_entity_poly.type
_entity_poly.pdbx_seq_one_letter_code
_entity_poly.pdbx_strand_id
1 'polypeptide(L)'
;MVNVRGISYLVDEMALEDIQRDLTIIAEGLQCNSVMLMCRDTTQLIMAARCALDIGLDVYLRPDATDRTQSWMLANLAELAEAAETLRRDHPDRVTLLVGSEFSHTVPGVVPGPKSFARLWLIIRYRRVLRRRIDRRLHKLLTRTIAVARPRFHGPITYSAAAWENPDWSVFDLVAVSLYRAARNHATYGDRLHALAHDHGKPMIVSEFGCGAFTAADQRGAGSFQIVDWFAKPPRIRGDHPRDESVQARYLTELIDLYNAEGIHGYFVFTFTMPDFVHRADPAFDLDKAGFAVMAALEDGTYRPKQAFRAIADRHTGAT
;
A
#
# COMPACT_ATOMS: atom_id res chain seq x y z
N MET A 1 -6.68 18.87 -9.76
CA MET A 1 -5.31 18.38 -9.55
C MET A 1 -5.34 17.55 -8.28
N VAL A 2 -4.73 16.36 -8.28
CA VAL A 2 -4.77 15.44 -7.13
C VAL A 2 -3.98 16.05 -5.97
N ASN A 3 -4.53 16.02 -4.75
CA ASN A 3 -3.90 16.65 -3.59
C ASN A 3 -2.73 15.82 -3.04
N VAL A 4 -2.81 14.49 -3.16
CA VAL A 4 -1.86 13.55 -2.55
C VAL A 4 -1.22 12.68 -3.64
N ARG A 5 0.08 12.89 -3.84
CA ARG A 5 0.93 12.17 -4.79
C ARG A 5 1.97 11.41 -3.98
N GLY A 6 1.60 10.19 -3.58
CA GLY A 6 2.36 9.44 -2.60
C GLY A 6 2.92 8.12 -3.09
N ILE A 7 3.78 7.57 -2.23
CA ILE A 7 4.32 6.22 -2.33
C ILE A 7 4.25 5.57 -0.95
N SER A 8 4.05 4.25 -0.90
CA SER A 8 4.19 3.51 0.35
C SER A 8 5.65 3.22 0.65
N TYR A 9 6.01 3.17 1.93
CA TYR A 9 7.35 2.84 2.37
C TYR A 9 7.29 1.97 3.63
N LEU A 10 7.90 0.78 3.55
CA LEU A 10 8.02 -0.16 4.65
C LEU A 10 9.31 0.18 5.42
N VAL A 11 9.20 0.44 6.72
CA VAL A 11 10.32 0.89 7.55
C VAL A 11 10.68 -0.07 8.68
N ASP A 12 10.18 -1.31 8.63
CA ASP A 12 10.46 -2.32 9.65
C ASP A 12 11.97 -2.59 9.79
N GLU A 13 12.48 -2.51 11.03
CA GLU A 13 13.87 -2.85 11.40
C GLU A 13 14.96 -2.04 10.68
N MET A 14 14.63 -0.89 10.09
CA MET A 14 15.58 0.01 9.44
C MET A 14 16.23 1.02 10.40
N ALA A 15 17.50 1.35 10.15
CA ALA A 15 18.20 2.42 10.85
C ALA A 15 17.63 3.80 10.48
N LEU A 16 17.65 4.74 11.43
CA LEU A 16 17.08 6.07 11.24
C LEU A 16 17.75 6.85 10.08
N GLU A 17 19.06 6.70 9.93
CA GLU A 17 19.83 7.35 8.86
C GLU A 17 19.40 6.85 7.47
N ASP A 18 19.14 5.55 7.33
CA ASP A 18 18.61 4.97 6.09
C ASP A 18 17.18 5.46 5.82
N ILE A 19 16.33 5.51 6.86
CA ILE A 19 14.97 6.06 6.75
C ILE A 19 15.01 7.51 6.26
N GLN A 20 15.87 8.35 6.85
CA GLN A 20 15.99 9.76 6.47
C GLN A 20 16.46 9.92 5.03
N ARG A 21 17.52 9.19 4.63
CA ARG A 21 18.03 9.21 3.25
C ARG A 21 16.96 8.80 2.25
N ASP A 22 16.25 7.72 2.53
CA ASP A 22 15.23 7.16 1.64
C ASP A 22 14.03 8.11 1.53
N LEU A 23 13.62 8.75 2.63
CA LEU A 23 12.58 9.78 2.62
C LEU A 23 12.98 11.04 1.83
N THR A 24 14.25 11.46 1.88
CA THR A 24 14.75 12.54 1.02
C THR A 24 14.64 12.15 -0.45
N ILE A 25 15.00 10.91 -0.81
CA ILE A 25 14.85 10.41 -2.19
C ILE A 25 13.37 10.35 -2.61
N ILE A 26 12.47 10.00 -1.70
CA ILE A 26 11.03 10.02 -1.97
C ILE A 26 10.53 11.45 -2.23
N ALA A 27 10.92 12.42 -1.41
CA ALA A 27 10.51 13.80 -1.57
C ALA A 27 11.11 14.46 -2.82
N GLU A 28 12.42 14.37 -3.00
CA GLU A 28 13.15 15.11 -4.04
C GLU A 28 13.31 14.30 -5.33
N GLY A 29 13.52 12.99 -5.23
CA GLY A 29 13.74 12.13 -6.39
C GLY A 29 12.44 11.69 -7.07
N LEU A 30 11.43 11.29 -6.28
CA LEU A 30 10.10 10.93 -6.80
C LEU A 30 9.13 12.10 -6.85
N GLN A 31 9.49 13.26 -6.28
CA GLN A 31 8.64 14.45 -6.24
C GLN A 31 7.29 14.17 -5.56
N CYS A 32 7.29 13.27 -4.58
CA CYS A 32 6.13 12.98 -3.75
C CYS A 32 5.91 14.11 -2.74
N ASN A 33 4.64 14.40 -2.44
CA ASN A 33 4.27 15.30 -1.34
C ASN A 33 3.75 14.56 -0.10
N SER A 34 3.52 13.24 -0.22
CA SER A 34 3.06 12.41 0.89
C SER A 34 3.71 11.04 0.87
N VAL A 35 3.79 10.40 2.03
CA VAL A 35 4.29 9.03 2.18
C VAL A 35 3.34 8.22 3.06
N MET A 36 3.03 6.99 2.64
CA MET A 36 2.32 6.03 3.49
C MET A 36 3.35 5.13 4.17
N LEU A 37 3.61 5.41 5.45
CA LEU A 37 4.55 4.65 6.25
C LEU A 37 3.89 3.41 6.80
N MET A 38 4.59 2.29 6.64
CA MET A 38 4.13 0.98 7.08
C MET A 38 5.18 0.38 8.02
N CYS A 39 4.74 -0.03 9.20
CA CYS A 39 5.59 -0.71 10.16
C CYS A 39 4.73 -1.42 11.20
N ARG A 40 5.25 -2.52 11.74
CA ARG A 40 4.65 -3.23 12.87
C ARG A 40 4.90 -2.49 14.18
N ASP A 41 6.10 -1.94 14.35
CA ASP A 41 6.51 -1.27 15.58
C ASP A 41 6.03 0.19 15.59
N THR A 42 5.21 0.54 16.58
CA THR A 42 4.63 1.88 16.70
C THR A 42 5.70 2.95 16.94
N THR A 43 6.78 2.62 17.67
CA THR A 43 7.84 3.59 17.97
C THR A 43 8.61 3.95 16.69
N GLN A 44 9.02 2.95 15.92
CA GLN A 44 9.69 3.11 14.64
C GLN A 44 8.79 3.82 13.62
N LEU A 45 7.50 3.50 13.58
CA LEU A 45 6.55 4.17 12.70
C LEU A 45 6.44 5.67 13.00
N ILE A 46 6.37 6.04 14.29
CA ILE A 46 6.29 7.44 14.73
C ILE A 46 7.61 8.18 14.52
N MET A 47 8.76 7.52 14.71
CA MET A 47 10.06 8.10 14.39
C MET A 47 10.19 8.41 12.90
N ALA A 48 9.86 7.45 12.03
CA ALA A 48 9.88 7.66 10.59
C ALA A 48 8.91 8.78 10.15
N ALA A 49 7.76 8.88 10.82
CA ALA A 49 6.78 9.94 10.57
C ALA A 49 7.33 11.33 10.90
N ARG A 50 8.05 11.50 12.01
CA ARG A 50 8.72 12.76 12.33
C ARG A 50 9.71 13.15 11.24
N CYS A 51 10.58 12.23 10.83
CA CYS A 51 11.53 12.47 9.75
C CYS A 51 10.84 12.89 8.44
N ALA A 52 9.74 12.23 8.07
CA ALA A 52 8.99 12.58 6.87
C ALA A 52 8.39 13.99 6.96
N LEU A 53 7.80 14.34 8.10
CA LEU A 53 7.23 15.68 8.33
C LEU A 53 8.28 16.78 8.28
N ASP A 54 9.46 16.54 8.86
CA ASP A 54 10.61 17.45 8.87
C ASP A 54 11.17 17.70 7.45
N ILE A 55 11.16 16.67 6.60
CA ILE A 55 11.54 16.75 5.18
C ILE A 55 10.47 17.47 4.34
N GLY A 56 9.26 17.61 4.87
CA GLY A 56 8.15 18.27 4.17
C GLY A 56 7.17 17.32 3.49
N LEU A 57 7.16 16.03 3.82
CA LEU A 57 6.15 15.07 3.38
C LEU A 57 4.96 15.00 4.35
N ASP A 58 3.74 14.95 3.83
CA ASP A 58 2.56 14.59 4.62
C ASP A 58 2.54 13.08 4.87
N VAL A 59 2.07 12.66 6.04
CA VAL A 59 2.23 11.28 6.51
C VAL A 59 0.90 10.55 6.65
N TYR A 60 0.85 9.37 6.06
CA TYR A 60 -0.20 8.39 6.23
C TYR A 60 0.34 7.22 7.06
N LEU A 61 -0.09 7.14 8.32
CA LEU A 61 0.37 6.13 9.27
C LEU A 61 -0.45 4.86 9.09
N ARG A 62 0.19 3.76 8.70
CA ARG A 62 -0.47 2.46 8.53
C ARG A 62 0.19 1.36 9.37
N PRO A 63 -0.44 0.90 10.46
CA PRO A 63 0.12 -0.19 11.26
C PRO A 63 0.06 -1.52 10.49
N ASP A 64 1.15 -2.30 10.55
CA ASP A 64 1.14 -3.69 10.07
C ASP A 64 0.71 -4.67 11.17
N ALA A 65 -0.54 -5.11 11.07
CA ALA A 65 -1.13 -6.12 11.94
C ALA A 65 -1.16 -7.53 11.32
N THR A 66 -0.41 -7.76 10.23
CA THR A 66 -0.44 -9.04 9.51
C THR A 66 -0.14 -10.20 10.46
N ASP A 67 -1.04 -11.19 10.45
CA ASP A 67 -0.99 -12.41 11.26
C ASP A 67 -0.99 -12.20 12.80
N ARG A 68 -1.31 -11.01 13.28
CA ARG A 68 -1.44 -10.72 14.72
C ARG A 68 -2.87 -10.87 15.22
N THR A 69 -3.05 -11.14 16.50
CA THR A 69 -4.39 -11.29 17.09
C THR A 69 -5.14 -9.95 17.04
N GLN A 70 -6.47 -9.98 16.99
CA GLN A 70 -7.27 -8.76 17.03
C GLN A 70 -7.05 -7.95 18.31
N SER A 71 -6.78 -8.61 19.44
CA SER A 71 -6.48 -7.93 20.71
C SER A 71 -5.17 -7.17 20.62
N TRP A 72 -4.12 -7.78 20.08
CA TRP A 72 -2.85 -7.11 19.83
C TRP A 72 -3.02 -5.93 18.88
N MET A 73 -3.71 -6.14 17.76
CA MET A 73 -3.97 -5.10 16.76
C MET A 73 -4.68 -3.88 17.36
N LEU A 74 -5.71 -4.11 18.20
CA LEU A 74 -6.44 -3.01 18.84
C LEU A 74 -5.61 -2.28 19.90
N ALA A 75 -4.77 -3.00 20.65
CA ALA A 75 -3.85 -2.37 21.60
C ALA A 75 -2.81 -1.50 20.87
N ASN A 76 -2.18 -2.05 19.83
CA ASN A 76 -1.22 -1.31 19.00
C ASN A 76 -1.85 -0.09 18.32
N LEU A 77 -3.10 -0.21 17.84
CA LEU A 77 -3.84 0.92 17.27
C LEU A 77 -4.13 2.01 18.31
N ALA A 78 -4.38 1.65 19.57
CA ALA A 78 -4.59 2.62 20.64
C ALA A 78 -3.31 3.44 20.88
N GLU A 79 -2.18 2.77 21.03
CA GLU A 79 -0.85 3.39 21.21
C GLU A 79 -0.49 4.28 20.02
N LEU A 80 -0.68 3.77 18.79
CA LEU A 80 -0.42 4.53 17.57
C LEU A 80 -1.32 5.77 17.46
N ALA A 81 -2.61 5.67 17.80
CA ALA A 81 -3.53 6.80 17.73
C ALA A 81 -3.15 7.93 18.71
N GLU A 82 -2.71 7.59 19.93
CA GLU A 82 -2.23 8.55 20.93
C GLU A 82 -0.93 9.25 20.46
N ALA A 83 0.01 8.47 19.92
CA ALA A 83 1.26 9.02 19.39
C ALA A 83 1.03 9.87 18.13
N ALA A 84 0.15 9.44 17.22
CA ALA A 84 -0.24 10.18 16.02
C ALA A 84 -0.91 11.52 16.35
N GLU A 85 -1.71 11.57 17.42
CA GLU A 85 -2.34 12.82 17.86
C GLU A 85 -1.30 13.83 18.37
N THR A 86 -0.22 13.35 18.98
CA THR A 86 0.90 14.21 19.37
C THR A 86 1.56 14.80 18.12
N LEU A 87 1.86 13.97 17.10
CA LEU A 87 2.39 14.45 15.82
C LEU A 87 1.46 15.46 15.12
N ARG A 88 0.16 15.19 15.13
CA ARG A 88 -0.84 16.06 14.48
C ARG A 88 -0.95 17.43 15.16
N ARG A 89 -0.72 17.53 16.47
CA ARG A 89 -0.69 18.83 17.17
C ARG A 89 0.53 19.65 16.76
N ASP A 90 1.67 18.99 16.58
CA ASP A 90 2.92 19.61 16.12
C ASP A 90 2.85 20.00 14.63
N HIS A 91 2.15 19.19 13.82
CA HIS A 91 1.98 19.37 12.37
C HIS A 91 0.50 19.25 11.96
N PRO A 92 -0.31 20.31 12.20
CA PRO A 92 -1.73 20.32 11.86
C PRO A 92 -1.98 19.98 10.39
N ASP A 93 -2.99 19.16 10.13
CA ASP A 93 -3.47 18.76 8.79
C ASP A 93 -2.50 17.92 7.95
N ARG A 94 -1.35 17.49 8.48
CA ARG A 94 -0.33 16.71 7.76
C ARG A 94 -0.26 15.23 8.14
N VAL A 95 -1.13 14.78 9.04
CA VAL A 95 -1.12 13.40 9.58
C VAL A 95 -2.49 12.76 9.37
N THR A 96 -2.50 11.63 8.66
CA THR A 96 -3.68 10.77 8.46
C THR A 96 -3.43 9.39 9.04
N LEU A 97 -4.39 8.84 9.79
CA LEU A 97 -4.28 7.52 10.41
C LEU A 97 -5.10 6.48 9.63
N LEU A 98 -4.45 5.40 9.19
CA LEU A 98 -5.13 4.20 8.72
C LEU A 98 -5.31 3.25 9.90
N VAL A 99 -6.53 2.79 10.16
CA VAL A 99 -6.76 1.80 11.22
C VAL A 99 -6.19 0.41 10.87
N GLY A 100 -5.87 0.19 9.59
CA GLY A 100 -5.23 -1.00 9.06
C GLY A 100 -5.48 -1.18 7.56
N SER A 101 -5.07 -2.34 7.04
CA SER A 101 -5.27 -2.73 5.64
C SER A 101 -5.77 -4.16 5.49
N GLU A 102 -6.73 -4.36 4.59
CA GLU A 102 -7.15 -5.65 4.03
C GLU A 102 -7.37 -6.78 5.07
N PHE A 103 -7.99 -6.44 6.20
CA PHE A 103 -8.21 -7.29 7.36
C PHE A 103 -8.87 -8.63 7.03
N SER A 104 -9.61 -8.76 5.92
CA SER A 104 -10.14 -10.05 5.50
C SER A 104 -9.06 -11.13 5.36
N HIS A 105 -7.85 -10.76 4.95
CA HIS A 105 -6.74 -11.69 4.81
C HIS A 105 -5.56 -11.37 5.74
N THR A 106 -5.30 -10.11 6.10
CA THR A 106 -4.15 -9.77 6.96
C THR A 106 -4.38 -10.15 8.42
N VAL A 107 -5.63 -10.06 8.92
CA VAL A 107 -5.96 -10.26 10.34
C VAL A 107 -6.77 -11.55 10.56
N PRO A 108 -6.35 -12.43 11.49
CA PRO A 108 -7.09 -13.63 11.85
C PRO A 108 -8.48 -13.32 12.40
N GLY A 109 -9.45 -14.19 12.06
CA GLY A 109 -10.82 -14.17 12.60
C GLY A 109 -11.87 -13.65 11.62
N VAL A 110 -11.50 -12.95 10.55
CA VAL A 110 -12.43 -12.58 9.46
C VAL A 110 -12.63 -13.79 8.53
N VAL A 111 -11.55 -14.25 7.90
CA VAL A 111 -11.48 -15.49 7.13
C VAL A 111 -10.67 -16.54 7.93
N PRO A 112 -11.10 -17.81 7.97
CA PRO A 112 -10.34 -18.85 8.64
C PRO A 112 -9.01 -19.14 7.91
N GLY A 113 -7.94 -19.36 8.65
CA GLY A 113 -6.64 -19.75 8.10
C GLY A 113 -5.46 -19.27 8.97
N PRO A 114 -4.36 -20.05 9.04
CA PRO A 114 -3.27 -19.80 9.99
C PRO A 114 -2.41 -18.59 9.62
N LYS A 115 -2.32 -18.28 8.32
CA LYS A 115 -1.46 -17.23 7.77
C LYS A 115 -2.19 -16.41 6.73
N SER A 116 -1.74 -15.17 6.54
CA SER A 116 -2.35 -14.21 5.60
C SER A 116 -2.49 -14.78 4.20
N PHE A 117 -1.42 -15.42 3.70
CA PHE A 117 -1.41 -16.08 2.40
C PHE A 117 -2.49 -17.17 2.25
N ALA A 118 -2.69 -18.00 3.28
CA ALA A 118 -3.71 -19.05 3.26
C ALA A 118 -5.14 -18.47 3.24
N ARG A 119 -5.37 -17.37 3.99
CA ARG A 119 -6.66 -16.66 3.99
C ARG A 119 -6.92 -15.99 2.65
N LEU A 120 -5.90 -15.36 2.05
CA LEU A 120 -5.99 -14.76 0.71
C LEU A 120 -6.36 -15.80 -0.33
N TRP A 121 -5.72 -16.97 -0.31
CA TRP A 121 -6.02 -18.06 -1.24
C TRP A 121 -7.47 -18.55 -1.11
N LEU A 122 -7.97 -18.68 0.12
CA LEU A 122 -9.38 -19.01 0.37
C LEU A 122 -10.34 -17.95 -0.15
N ILE A 123 -10.02 -16.65 0.02
CA ILE A 123 -10.82 -15.55 -0.53
C ILE A 123 -10.85 -15.62 -2.05
N ILE A 124 -9.68 -15.77 -2.69
CA ILE A 124 -9.60 -15.82 -4.17
C ILE A 124 -10.42 -16.99 -4.71
N ARG A 125 -10.34 -18.17 -4.08
CA ARG A 125 -11.05 -19.37 -4.54
C ARG A 125 -12.54 -19.35 -4.23
N TYR A 126 -12.93 -18.90 -3.03
CA TYR A 126 -14.30 -19.05 -2.50
C TYR A 126 -15.00 -17.71 -2.22
N ARG A 127 -14.58 -16.63 -2.89
CA ARG A 127 -15.07 -15.25 -2.66
C ARG A 127 -16.58 -15.15 -2.51
N ARG A 128 -17.33 -15.73 -3.45
CA ARG A 128 -18.81 -15.65 -3.47
C ARG A 128 -19.44 -16.27 -2.23
N VAL A 129 -18.90 -17.40 -1.77
CA VAL A 129 -19.38 -18.12 -0.58
C VAL A 129 -19.00 -17.37 0.70
N LEU A 130 -17.79 -16.80 0.74
CA LEU A 130 -17.27 -16.11 1.92
C LEU A 130 -17.80 -14.67 2.07
N ARG A 131 -18.33 -14.04 1.02
CA ARG A 131 -18.72 -12.62 0.99
C ARG A 131 -19.50 -12.18 2.23
N ARG A 132 -20.67 -12.78 2.50
CA ARG A 132 -21.51 -12.39 3.65
C ARG A 132 -20.80 -12.53 4.99
N ARG A 133 -19.91 -13.52 5.12
CA ARG A 133 -19.11 -13.72 6.32
C ARG A 133 -18.05 -12.64 6.45
N ILE A 134 -17.34 -12.34 5.37
CA ILE A 134 -16.31 -11.29 5.30
C ILE A 134 -16.95 -9.97 5.69
N ASP A 135 -18.01 -9.55 5.00
CA ASP A 135 -18.68 -8.26 5.23
C ASP A 135 -19.09 -8.09 6.70
N ARG A 136 -19.79 -9.08 7.28
CA ARG A 136 -20.23 -9.04 8.68
C ARG A 136 -19.06 -9.01 9.68
N ARG A 137 -18.04 -9.84 9.47
CA ARG A 137 -16.90 -9.96 10.40
C ARG A 137 -15.98 -8.74 10.29
N LEU A 138 -15.78 -8.24 9.08
CA LEU A 138 -15.02 -7.02 8.80
C LEU A 138 -15.72 -5.80 9.40
N HIS A 139 -17.02 -5.63 9.16
CA HIS A 139 -17.80 -4.54 9.76
C HIS A 139 -17.65 -4.52 11.28
N LYS A 140 -17.86 -5.66 11.95
CA LYS A 140 -17.66 -5.77 13.42
C LYS A 140 -16.25 -5.39 13.85
N LEU A 141 -15.23 -5.74 13.07
CA LEU A 141 -13.83 -5.41 13.39
C LEU A 141 -13.57 -3.91 13.22
N LEU A 142 -14.04 -3.32 12.11
CA LEU A 142 -13.87 -1.90 11.82
C LEU A 142 -14.60 -0.99 12.82
N THR A 143 -15.79 -1.40 13.29
CA THR A 143 -16.46 -0.69 14.39
C THR A 143 -15.59 -0.65 15.65
N ARG A 144 -14.90 -1.76 15.98
CA ARG A 144 -14.00 -1.81 17.14
C ARG A 144 -12.75 -0.96 16.93
N THR A 145 -12.18 -0.94 15.74
CA THR A 145 -10.99 -0.11 15.47
C THR A 145 -11.33 1.37 15.56
N ILE A 146 -12.48 1.80 15.03
CA ILE A 146 -12.95 3.19 15.17
C ILE A 146 -13.20 3.54 16.64
N ALA A 147 -13.88 2.67 17.40
CA ALA A 147 -14.10 2.91 18.83
C ALA A 147 -12.80 3.07 19.65
N VAL A 148 -11.69 2.49 19.18
CA VAL A 148 -10.37 2.66 19.78
C VAL A 148 -9.69 3.94 19.28
N ALA A 149 -9.64 4.17 17.97
CA ALA A 149 -8.85 5.23 17.36
C ALA A 149 -9.48 6.63 17.53
N ARG A 150 -10.80 6.76 17.33
CA ARG A 150 -11.46 8.07 17.29
C ARG A 150 -11.34 8.90 18.58
N PRO A 151 -11.47 8.33 19.79
CA PRO A 151 -11.28 9.08 21.03
C PRO A 151 -9.84 9.55 21.27
N ARG A 152 -8.87 8.99 20.55
CA ARG A 152 -7.43 9.23 20.75
C ARG A 152 -6.84 10.14 19.69
N PHE A 153 -7.38 10.09 18.48
CA PHE A 153 -6.89 10.83 17.31
C PHE A 153 -7.99 11.67 16.68
N HIS A 154 -7.74 12.99 16.59
CA HIS A 154 -8.72 13.97 16.12
C HIS A 154 -8.50 14.40 14.66
N GLY A 155 -7.51 13.81 13.97
CA GLY A 155 -7.29 14.04 12.53
C GLY A 155 -8.09 13.08 11.65
N PRO A 156 -7.79 13.04 10.33
CA PRO A 156 -8.46 12.16 9.39
C PRO A 156 -8.15 10.67 9.63
N ILE A 157 -9.19 9.84 9.70
CA ILE A 157 -9.08 8.39 9.88
C ILE A 157 -9.65 7.66 8.67
N THR A 158 -8.96 6.64 8.18
CA THR A 158 -9.46 5.76 7.11
C THR A 158 -9.04 4.29 7.31
N TYR A 159 -9.41 3.43 6.36
CA TYR A 159 -9.09 2.01 6.31
C TYR A 159 -8.75 1.62 4.87
N SER A 160 -7.60 0.96 4.65
CA SER A 160 -7.20 0.52 3.32
C SER A 160 -7.90 -0.79 2.95
N ALA A 161 -9.04 -0.69 2.27
CA ALA A 161 -9.85 -1.84 1.90
C ALA A 161 -9.30 -2.57 0.68
N ALA A 162 -9.34 -3.90 0.71
CA ALA A 162 -9.07 -4.68 -0.49
C ALA A 162 -10.20 -4.50 -1.52
N ALA A 163 -9.91 -4.67 -2.80
CA ALA A 163 -10.91 -4.54 -3.88
C ALA A 163 -12.10 -5.53 -3.79
N TRP A 164 -12.13 -6.47 -2.85
CA TRP A 164 -13.28 -7.34 -2.59
C TRP A 164 -14.03 -7.05 -1.30
N GLU A 165 -13.49 -6.18 -0.45
CA GLU A 165 -14.12 -5.76 0.79
C GLU A 165 -15.14 -4.64 0.52
N ASN A 166 -16.18 -4.59 1.33
CA ASN A 166 -17.22 -3.57 1.27
C ASN A 166 -17.44 -2.98 2.67
N PRO A 167 -16.48 -2.19 3.18
CA PRO A 167 -16.62 -1.56 4.48
C PRO A 167 -17.73 -0.50 4.45
N ASP A 168 -18.25 -0.17 5.63
CA ASP A 168 -19.12 0.98 5.79
C ASP A 168 -18.24 2.24 5.87
N TRP A 169 -18.23 3.04 4.81
CA TRP A 169 -17.42 4.26 4.74
C TRP A 169 -17.98 5.40 5.59
N SER A 170 -19.21 5.31 6.11
CA SER A 170 -19.82 6.38 6.90
C SER A 170 -19.02 6.70 8.17
N VAL A 171 -18.33 5.70 8.74
CA VAL A 171 -17.52 5.83 9.97
C VAL A 171 -16.08 6.32 9.76
N PHE A 172 -15.65 6.53 8.51
CA PHE A 172 -14.31 7.00 8.15
C PHE A 172 -14.34 8.38 7.48
N ASP A 173 -13.22 9.11 7.49
CA ASP A 173 -13.15 10.44 6.87
C ASP A 173 -12.81 10.36 5.37
N LEU A 174 -12.10 9.31 4.95
CA LEU A 174 -11.74 9.05 3.56
C LEU A 174 -12.16 7.64 3.12
N VAL A 175 -12.41 7.49 1.83
CA VAL A 175 -12.47 6.19 1.14
C VAL A 175 -11.05 5.81 0.73
N ALA A 176 -10.55 4.65 1.15
CA ALA A 176 -9.20 4.21 0.81
C ALA A 176 -9.21 2.76 0.31
N VAL A 177 -8.81 2.54 -0.94
CA VAL A 177 -8.89 1.20 -1.56
C VAL A 177 -7.57 0.81 -2.21
N SER A 178 -7.09 -0.40 -1.89
CA SER A 178 -6.02 -1.08 -2.61
C SER A 178 -6.57 -1.53 -3.98
N LEU A 179 -6.31 -0.74 -5.02
CA LEU A 179 -6.97 -0.86 -6.32
C LEU A 179 -5.94 -1.21 -7.40
N TYR A 180 -5.96 -2.48 -7.81
CA TYR A 180 -5.05 -3.01 -8.82
C TYR A 180 -5.80 -3.32 -10.12
N ARG A 181 -5.29 -2.80 -11.24
CA ARG A 181 -5.74 -3.13 -12.60
C ARG A 181 -5.08 -4.43 -13.05
N ALA A 182 -5.85 -5.26 -13.74
CA ALA A 182 -5.42 -6.54 -14.29
C ALA A 182 -6.30 -6.87 -15.52
N ALA A 183 -5.94 -7.89 -16.29
CA ALA A 183 -6.67 -8.29 -17.49
C ALA A 183 -8.18 -8.47 -17.23
N ARG A 184 -8.53 -9.11 -16.10
CA ARG A 184 -9.92 -9.45 -15.73
C ARG A 184 -10.82 -8.26 -15.41
N ASN A 185 -10.26 -7.10 -15.06
CA ASN A 185 -11.03 -5.92 -14.67
C ASN A 185 -10.67 -4.69 -15.52
N HIS A 186 -9.82 -4.84 -16.54
CA HIS A 186 -9.35 -3.75 -17.37
C HIS A 186 -10.53 -2.93 -17.96
N ALA A 187 -11.53 -3.63 -18.52
CA ALA A 187 -12.71 -3.00 -19.12
C ALA A 187 -13.61 -2.26 -18.12
N THR A 188 -13.60 -2.65 -16.84
CA THR A 188 -14.48 -2.09 -15.80
C THR A 188 -13.71 -1.29 -14.76
N TYR A 189 -12.42 -1.03 -14.98
CA TYR A 189 -11.56 -0.40 -13.98
C TYR A 189 -11.94 1.07 -13.77
N GLY A 190 -12.16 1.80 -14.86
CA GLY A 190 -12.60 3.20 -14.84
C GLY A 190 -13.94 3.36 -14.13
N ASP A 191 -14.97 2.61 -14.55
CA ASP A 191 -16.30 2.66 -13.91
C ASP A 191 -16.23 2.39 -12.40
N ARG A 192 -15.38 1.45 -12.00
CA ARG A 192 -15.19 1.12 -10.59
C ARG A 192 -14.48 2.24 -9.83
N LEU A 193 -13.47 2.86 -10.43
CA LEU A 193 -12.77 4.01 -9.86
C LEU A 193 -13.76 5.18 -9.67
N HIS A 194 -14.54 5.48 -10.70
CA HIS A 194 -15.58 6.52 -10.68
C HIS A 194 -16.59 6.29 -9.55
N ALA A 195 -17.17 5.09 -9.47
CA ALA A 195 -18.11 4.75 -8.40
C ALA A 195 -17.51 4.95 -7.00
N LEU A 196 -16.27 4.47 -6.78
CA LEU A 196 -15.60 4.66 -5.49
C LEU A 196 -15.31 6.13 -5.17
N ALA A 197 -15.00 6.93 -6.19
CA ALA A 197 -14.66 8.34 -6.03
C ALA A 197 -15.88 9.21 -5.72
N HIS A 198 -17.05 8.86 -6.25
CA HIS A 198 -18.22 9.75 -6.23
C HIS A 198 -19.41 9.24 -5.40
N ASP A 199 -19.58 7.92 -5.21
CA ASP A 199 -20.79 7.38 -4.57
C ASP A 199 -20.86 7.66 -3.06
N HIS A 200 -19.72 7.97 -2.42
CA HIS A 200 -19.64 8.11 -0.97
C HIS A 200 -19.61 9.57 -0.47
N GLY A 201 -19.48 10.56 -1.37
CA GLY A 201 -19.39 11.97 -1.00
C GLY A 201 -18.21 12.32 -0.08
N LYS A 202 -17.13 11.53 -0.13
CA LYS A 202 -15.93 11.68 0.70
C LYS A 202 -14.67 11.69 -0.18
N PRO A 203 -13.58 12.35 0.26
CA PRO A 203 -12.30 12.25 -0.43
C PRO A 203 -11.87 10.79 -0.59
N MET A 204 -11.48 10.40 -1.81
CA MET A 204 -11.03 9.04 -2.12
C MET A 204 -9.53 9.01 -2.37
N ILE A 205 -8.83 8.09 -1.72
CA ILE A 205 -7.47 7.71 -2.07
C ILE A 205 -7.40 6.28 -2.63
N VAL A 206 -6.55 6.09 -3.63
CA VAL A 206 -6.06 4.74 -3.98
C VAL A 206 -4.88 4.44 -3.07
N SER A 207 -5.10 3.65 -2.02
CA SER A 207 -4.09 3.40 -1.00
C SER A 207 -2.96 2.49 -1.45
N GLU A 208 -3.18 1.70 -2.50
CA GLU A 208 -2.13 0.93 -3.17
C GLU A 208 -2.48 0.64 -4.62
N PHE A 209 -1.50 0.78 -5.51
CA PHE A 209 -1.52 0.24 -6.86
C PHE A 209 -0.09 -0.02 -7.36
N GLY A 210 0.06 -1.02 -8.23
CA GLY A 210 1.34 -1.35 -8.85
C GLY A 210 1.33 -2.66 -9.62
N CYS A 211 2.46 -3.00 -10.21
CA CYS A 211 2.73 -4.31 -10.80
C CYS A 211 4.23 -4.63 -10.77
N GLY A 212 4.59 -5.84 -11.17
CA GLY A 212 5.98 -6.26 -11.36
C GLY A 212 6.63 -5.64 -12.61
N ALA A 213 7.93 -5.87 -12.77
CA ALA A 213 8.76 -5.40 -13.88
C ALA A 213 9.13 -6.54 -14.85
N PHE A 214 8.13 -7.25 -15.37
CA PHE A 214 8.29 -8.30 -16.37
C PHE A 214 7.22 -8.21 -17.46
N THR A 215 7.45 -8.83 -18.61
CA THR A 215 6.50 -8.85 -19.72
C THR A 215 5.13 -9.39 -19.27
N ALA A 216 4.05 -8.65 -19.55
CA ALA A 216 2.67 -8.93 -19.13
C ALA A 216 2.38 -8.80 -17.62
N ALA A 217 3.25 -8.14 -16.84
CA ALA A 217 2.97 -7.84 -15.43
C ALA A 217 1.74 -6.91 -15.24
N ASP A 218 1.51 -6.00 -16.17
CA ASP A 218 0.35 -5.11 -16.26
C ASP A 218 -0.99 -5.88 -16.35
N GLN A 219 -0.97 -7.08 -16.93
CA GLN A 219 -2.13 -7.96 -17.01
C GLN A 219 -2.42 -8.69 -15.69
N ARG A 220 -1.45 -8.71 -14.76
CA ARG A 220 -1.56 -9.40 -13.46
C ARG A 220 -1.83 -8.44 -12.31
N GLY A 221 -1.36 -7.20 -12.36
CA GLY A 221 -1.51 -6.22 -11.28
C GLY A 221 -0.98 -6.78 -9.96
N ALA A 222 -1.85 -6.83 -8.94
CA ALA A 222 -1.56 -7.46 -7.64
C ALA A 222 -1.07 -8.93 -7.76
N GLY A 223 -1.36 -9.64 -8.84
CA GLY A 223 -0.91 -11.02 -9.06
C GLY A 223 0.56 -11.15 -9.49
N SER A 224 1.32 -10.06 -9.62
CA SER A 224 2.70 -10.08 -10.12
C SER A 224 3.63 -11.01 -9.31
N PHE A 225 3.49 -11.04 -7.98
CA PHE A 225 4.29 -11.91 -7.10
C PHE A 225 4.01 -13.41 -7.28
N GLN A 226 2.93 -13.79 -7.97
CA GLN A 226 2.52 -15.20 -8.13
C GLN A 226 3.41 -15.99 -9.08
N ILE A 227 4.30 -15.31 -9.81
CA ILE A 227 5.32 -15.96 -10.64
C ILE A 227 6.42 -16.62 -9.81
N VAL A 228 6.56 -16.23 -8.55
CA VAL A 228 7.55 -16.79 -7.66
C VAL A 228 7.04 -18.12 -7.11
N ASP A 229 7.87 -19.15 -7.24
CA ASP A 229 7.74 -20.41 -6.53
C ASP A 229 8.27 -20.26 -5.10
N TRP A 230 7.40 -19.80 -4.20
CA TRP A 230 7.71 -19.67 -2.78
C TRP A 230 7.97 -21.00 -2.07
N PHE A 231 7.66 -22.14 -2.70
CA PHE A 231 7.93 -23.47 -2.15
C PHE A 231 9.30 -24.03 -2.57
N ALA A 232 9.95 -23.42 -3.56
CA ALA A 232 11.33 -23.75 -3.92
C ALA A 232 12.32 -23.21 -2.88
N LYS A 233 13.47 -23.87 -2.74
CA LYS A 233 14.57 -23.45 -1.87
C LYS A 233 15.86 -23.35 -2.69
N PRO A 234 16.37 -22.14 -2.99
CA PRO A 234 15.75 -20.83 -2.72
C PRO A 234 14.50 -20.59 -3.59
N PRO A 235 13.64 -19.59 -3.22
CA PRO A 235 12.54 -19.17 -4.08
C PRO A 235 13.02 -18.79 -5.48
N ARG A 236 12.26 -19.15 -6.50
CA ARG A 236 12.63 -18.94 -7.90
C ARG A 236 11.43 -18.61 -8.78
N ILE A 237 11.67 -17.99 -9.92
CA ILE A 237 10.64 -17.64 -10.90
C ILE A 237 10.18 -18.90 -11.65
N ARG A 238 8.86 -19.07 -11.80
CA ARG A 238 8.23 -20.15 -12.57
C ARG A 238 8.08 -19.74 -14.03
N GLY A 239 8.57 -20.57 -14.94
CA GLY A 239 8.44 -20.34 -16.37
C GLY A 239 9.23 -19.13 -16.85
N ASP A 240 8.93 -18.70 -18.08
CA ASP A 240 9.60 -17.57 -18.71
C ASP A 240 8.83 -16.26 -18.46
N HIS A 241 9.49 -15.35 -17.76
CA HIS A 241 9.01 -14.01 -17.45
C HIS A 241 10.18 -13.03 -17.63
N PRO A 242 10.48 -12.62 -18.88
CA PRO A 242 11.57 -11.70 -19.16
C PRO A 242 11.38 -10.39 -18.41
N ARG A 243 12.48 -9.85 -17.86
CA ARG A 243 12.45 -8.55 -17.17
C ARG A 243 12.12 -7.45 -18.17
N ASP A 244 11.16 -6.61 -17.82
CA ASP A 244 10.72 -5.48 -18.61
C ASP A 244 10.24 -4.36 -17.68
N GLU A 245 11.14 -3.43 -17.34
CA GLU A 245 10.83 -2.30 -16.47
C GLU A 245 9.90 -1.28 -17.15
N SER A 246 9.82 -1.29 -18.49
CA SER A 246 8.96 -0.37 -19.23
C SER A 246 7.48 -0.71 -19.05
N VAL A 247 7.15 -1.99 -18.85
CA VAL A 247 5.77 -2.43 -18.50
C VAL A 247 5.33 -1.83 -17.17
N GLN A 248 6.20 -1.91 -16.15
CA GLN A 248 5.91 -1.34 -14.83
C GLN A 248 5.73 0.19 -14.92
N ALA A 249 6.65 0.87 -15.60
CA ALA A 249 6.63 2.31 -15.78
C ALA A 249 5.35 2.78 -16.49
N ARG A 250 4.98 2.13 -17.60
CA ARG A 250 3.74 2.42 -18.34
C ARG A 250 2.50 2.16 -17.50
N TYR A 251 2.43 1.02 -16.81
CA TYR A 251 1.29 0.69 -15.95
C TYR A 251 1.04 1.75 -14.87
N LEU A 252 2.11 2.21 -14.20
CA LEU A 252 2.01 3.20 -13.12
C LEU A 252 1.62 4.58 -13.67
N THR A 253 2.25 5.03 -14.75
CA THR A 253 1.95 6.33 -15.36
C THR A 253 0.55 6.41 -15.95
N GLU A 254 0.08 5.37 -16.64
CA GLU A 254 -1.31 5.32 -17.13
C GLU A 254 -2.35 5.40 -16.01
N LEU A 255 -2.09 4.76 -14.87
CA LEU A 255 -2.99 4.83 -13.72
C LEU A 255 -2.93 6.18 -13.02
N ILE A 256 -1.74 6.78 -12.90
CA ILE A 256 -1.61 8.16 -12.41
C ILE A 256 -2.38 9.13 -13.30
N ASP A 257 -2.23 9.02 -14.62
CA ASP A 257 -2.95 9.85 -15.59
C ASP A 257 -4.48 9.67 -15.46
N LEU A 258 -4.93 8.42 -15.25
CA LEU A 258 -6.35 8.12 -14.97
C LEU A 258 -6.82 8.73 -13.64
N TYR A 259 -6.06 8.63 -12.56
CA TYR A 259 -6.41 9.20 -11.26
C TYR A 259 -6.47 10.73 -11.29
N ASN A 260 -5.55 11.35 -12.05
CA ASN A 260 -5.56 12.79 -12.29
C ASN A 260 -6.79 13.23 -13.08
N ALA A 261 -7.16 12.48 -14.12
CA ALA A 261 -8.34 12.76 -14.93
C ALA A 261 -9.65 12.59 -14.15
N GLU A 262 -9.74 11.55 -13.31
CA GLU A 262 -10.89 11.31 -12.44
C GLU A 262 -11.02 12.37 -11.33
N GLY A 263 -9.90 12.97 -10.91
CA GLY A 263 -9.89 13.99 -9.85
C GLY A 263 -10.08 13.41 -8.45
N ILE A 264 -9.55 12.21 -8.19
CA ILE A 264 -9.53 11.63 -6.84
C ILE A 264 -8.67 12.47 -5.88
N HIS A 265 -8.84 12.28 -4.58
CA HIS A 265 -8.07 13.04 -3.58
C HIS A 265 -6.59 12.68 -3.58
N GLY A 266 -6.27 11.39 -3.79
CA GLY A 266 -4.90 10.92 -3.65
C GLY A 266 -4.62 9.53 -4.18
N TYR A 267 -3.34 9.21 -4.31
CA TYR A 267 -2.90 7.86 -4.60
C TYR A 267 -1.55 7.54 -3.97
N PHE A 268 -1.29 6.26 -3.74
CA PHE A 268 -0.03 5.73 -3.23
C PHE A 268 0.47 4.59 -4.13
N VAL A 269 1.60 4.82 -4.79
CA VAL A 269 2.32 3.76 -5.50
C VAL A 269 2.79 2.74 -4.46
N PHE A 270 2.52 1.46 -4.70
CA PHE A 270 3.09 0.37 -3.91
C PHE A 270 4.26 -0.20 -4.71
N THR A 271 5.53 -0.05 -4.30
CA THR A 271 6.07 0.59 -3.08
C THR A 271 7.47 1.18 -3.36
N PHE A 272 8.11 1.88 -2.41
CA PHE A 272 9.45 2.44 -2.59
C PHE A 272 10.52 1.35 -2.78
N THR A 273 10.72 0.49 -1.76
CA THR A 273 11.69 -0.60 -1.73
C THR A 273 11.04 -1.92 -1.31
N MET A 274 11.66 -3.04 -1.71
CA MET A 274 11.30 -4.39 -1.26
C MET A 274 12.59 -5.21 -1.07
N PRO A 275 13.24 -5.12 0.11
CA PRO A 275 14.54 -5.77 0.35
C PRO A 275 14.54 -7.28 0.11
N ASP A 276 13.42 -7.95 0.39
CA ASP A 276 13.25 -9.40 0.18
C ASP A 276 13.17 -9.81 -1.30
N PHE A 277 13.00 -8.85 -2.21
CA PHE A 277 12.90 -9.06 -3.66
C PHE A 277 14.18 -8.62 -4.35
N VAL A 278 15.27 -9.33 -4.05
CA VAL A 278 16.61 -9.01 -4.54
C VAL A 278 16.72 -9.23 -6.05
N HIS A 279 17.36 -8.27 -6.72
CA HIS A 279 17.71 -8.34 -8.13
C HIS A 279 18.92 -9.25 -8.34
N ARG A 280 18.82 -10.15 -9.34
CA ARG A 280 19.92 -11.05 -9.72
C ARG A 280 20.10 -11.11 -11.22
N ALA A 281 21.33 -11.40 -11.64
CA ALA A 281 21.65 -11.60 -13.04
C ALA A 281 20.98 -12.86 -13.62
N ASP A 282 20.86 -13.93 -12.82
CA ASP A 282 20.12 -15.13 -13.21
C ASP A 282 18.60 -14.86 -13.22
N PRO A 283 17.92 -14.90 -14.38
CA PRO A 283 16.49 -14.63 -14.47
C PRO A 283 15.61 -15.58 -13.65
N ALA A 284 16.09 -16.77 -13.28
CA ALA A 284 15.38 -17.69 -12.43
C ALA A 284 15.34 -17.23 -10.96
N PHE A 285 16.28 -16.39 -10.53
CA PHE A 285 16.40 -15.91 -9.15
C PHE A 285 16.28 -14.39 -9.01
N ASP A 286 16.04 -13.67 -10.12
CA ASP A 286 15.67 -12.25 -10.14
C ASP A 286 14.26 -12.07 -9.57
N LEU A 287 14.12 -12.05 -8.24
CA LEU A 287 12.83 -11.86 -7.58
C LEU A 287 12.34 -10.42 -7.75
N ASP A 288 13.25 -9.45 -7.87
CA ASP A 288 12.94 -8.03 -8.06
C ASP A 288 11.92 -7.76 -9.19
N LYS A 289 11.97 -8.53 -10.29
CA LYS A 289 10.99 -8.36 -11.37
C LYS A 289 9.58 -8.77 -10.95
N ALA A 290 9.41 -9.69 -10.01
CA ALA A 290 8.11 -10.04 -9.44
C ALA A 290 7.63 -9.03 -8.37
N GLY A 291 8.57 -8.26 -7.82
CA GLY A 291 8.33 -7.24 -6.80
C GLY A 291 7.76 -5.94 -7.38
N PHE A 292 7.08 -5.20 -6.51
CA PHE A 292 6.36 -3.97 -6.86
C PHE A 292 7.21 -2.70 -6.65
N ALA A 293 8.36 -2.84 -6.00
CA ALA A 293 9.24 -1.72 -5.68
C ALA A 293 9.65 -0.93 -6.93
N VAL A 294 9.73 0.39 -6.81
CA VAL A 294 10.31 1.28 -7.83
C VAL A 294 11.84 1.38 -7.73
N MET A 295 12.40 0.95 -6.61
CA MET A 295 13.83 0.74 -6.38
C MET A 295 14.14 -0.76 -6.39
N ALA A 296 15.10 -1.19 -7.22
CA ALA A 296 15.57 -2.57 -7.22
C ALA A 296 16.63 -2.77 -6.13
N ALA A 297 16.40 -3.72 -5.22
CA ALA A 297 17.36 -4.13 -4.19
C ALA A 297 18.47 -4.97 -4.82
N LEU A 298 19.74 -4.68 -4.51
CA LEU A 298 20.90 -5.40 -5.01
C LEU A 298 21.47 -6.34 -3.94
N GLU A 299 22.31 -7.30 -4.36
CA GLU A 299 22.88 -8.32 -3.45
C GLU A 299 23.82 -7.74 -2.38
N ASP A 300 24.37 -6.56 -2.62
CA ASP A 300 25.23 -5.82 -1.68
C ASP A 300 24.43 -4.94 -0.69
N GLY A 301 23.10 -5.00 -0.74
CA GLY A 301 22.21 -4.20 0.10
C GLY A 301 21.96 -2.78 -0.40
N THR A 302 22.54 -2.39 -1.53
CA THR A 302 22.26 -1.10 -2.17
C THR A 302 21.01 -1.16 -3.05
N TYR A 303 20.55 0.01 -3.52
CA TYR A 303 19.39 0.12 -4.40
C TYR A 303 19.74 0.84 -5.68
N ARG A 304 19.08 0.45 -6.79
CA ARG A 304 19.07 1.21 -8.04
C ARG A 304 17.65 1.60 -8.45
N PRO A 305 17.41 2.82 -8.98
CA PRO A 305 16.10 3.17 -9.52
C PRO A 305 15.75 2.32 -10.73
N LYS A 306 14.51 1.81 -10.80
CA LYS A 306 13.94 1.22 -12.01
C LYS A 306 13.45 2.32 -12.96
N GLN A 307 13.14 1.97 -14.20
CA GLN A 307 12.50 2.92 -15.14
C GLN A 307 11.22 3.56 -14.57
N ALA A 308 10.45 2.82 -13.78
CA ALA A 308 9.26 3.32 -13.09
C ALA A 308 9.52 4.53 -12.19
N PHE A 309 10.69 4.58 -11.52
CA PHE A 309 11.06 5.69 -10.64
C PHE A 309 11.04 7.02 -11.40
N ARG A 310 11.76 7.07 -12.54
CA ARG A 310 11.85 8.29 -13.36
C ARG A 310 10.51 8.65 -13.99
N ALA A 311 9.79 7.64 -14.49
CA ALA A 311 8.48 7.84 -15.10
C ALA A 311 7.45 8.43 -14.13
N ILE A 312 7.47 8.03 -12.86
CA ILE A 312 6.63 8.61 -11.80
C ILE A 312 7.05 10.05 -11.51
N ALA A 313 8.35 10.29 -11.31
CA ALA A 313 8.87 11.62 -11.02
C ALA A 313 8.49 12.64 -12.10
N ASP A 314 8.61 12.26 -13.38
CA ASP A 314 8.21 13.09 -14.53
C ASP A 314 6.71 13.42 -14.52
N ARG A 315 5.86 12.48 -14.06
CA ARG A 315 4.42 12.73 -13.92
C ARG A 315 4.08 13.62 -12.73
N HIS A 316 4.83 13.53 -11.64
CA HIS A 316 4.63 14.41 -10.50
C HIS A 316 5.07 15.84 -10.78
N THR A 317 6.15 16.04 -11.54
CA THR A 317 6.60 17.38 -11.96
C THR A 317 5.74 17.98 -13.07
N GLY A 318 5.28 17.18 -14.05
CA GLY A 318 4.41 17.65 -15.12
C GLY A 318 2.96 17.93 -14.70
N ALA A 319 2.58 17.52 -13.48
CA ALA A 319 1.26 17.74 -12.92
C ALA A 319 1.14 19.00 -12.04
N THR A 320 2.20 19.81 -11.89
CA THR A 320 2.15 21.14 -11.26
C THR A 320 1.83 22.22 -12.28
#